data_AF-A0A545SP60-F1
#
_entry.id   AF-A0A545SP60-F1
#
_cell.length_a   1.000
_cell.length_b   1.000
_cell.length_c   1.000
_cell.angle_alpha   90.00
_cell.angle_beta   90.00
_cell.angle_gamma   90.00
#
_symmetry.space_group_name_H-M   'P 1'
#
loop_
_entity.id
_entity.type
_entity.pdbx_description
1 polymer ?
#
loop_
_entity_poly.entity_id
_entity_poly.type
_entity_poly.pdbx_seq_one_letter_code
_entity_poly.pdbx_strand_id
1 'polypeptide(L)'
;MSLKLDNNPVSTRNREADIRLTIKYTKLPSFSSDQIEAEIFGEDVHPTNKGTLIYAAVYTLDDAAVVSILKRTLAAVDLETQLVALEAIEAFMQSRKTAYGAKELKVSVTKFAADNPNHATEALSTLATISEFEKLFSRC
;
A
#
# COMPACT_ATOMS: atom_id res chain seq x y z
N MET A 1 -66.12 14.71 10.62
CA MET A 1 -65.67 16.08 10.93
C MET A 1 -64.15 16.06 10.94
N SER A 2 -63.51 16.70 9.96
CA SER A 2 -62.06 16.79 9.83
C SER A 2 -61.49 17.84 10.78
N LEU A 3 -60.42 17.50 11.51
CA LEU A 3 -59.56 18.42 12.25
C LEU A 3 -58.12 18.04 11.88
N LYS A 4 -57.58 18.59 10.79
CA LYS A 4 -56.78 19.84 10.71
C LYS A 4 -55.60 19.86 11.70
N LEU A 5 -54.42 19.73 11.09
CA LEU A 5 -53.09 19.86 11.68
C LEU A 5 -52.87 21.27 12.23
N ASP A 6 -52.54 21.36 13.51
CA ASP A 6 -51.92 22.55 14.10
C ASP A 6 -50.41 22.47 13.90
N ASN A 7 -49.93 23.29 12.95
CA ASN A 7 -48.53 23.63 12.83
C ASN A 7 -48.18 24.63 13.94
N ASN A 8 -47.42 24.19 14.95
CA ASN A 8 -46.62 25.11 15.75
C ASN A 8 -45.24 24.48 16.04
N PRO A 9 -44.13 25.25 15.96
CA PRO A 9 -42.80 24.73 15.78
C PRO A 9 -42.18 24.36 17.12
N VAL A 10 -42.04 23.06 17.39
CA VAL A 10 -41.27 22.57 18.53
C VAL A 10 -39.80 22.51 18.13
N SER A 11 -39.08 23.56 18.50
CA SER A 11 -37.68 23.61 18.95
C SER A 11 -36.80 22.42 18.54
N THR A 12 -35.87 22.67 17.62
CA THR A 12 -34.84 21.77 17.07
C THR A 12 -33.74 21.36 18.07
N ARG A 13 -34.05 21.18 19.36
CA ARG A 13 -33.07 20.70 20.35
C ARG A 13 -33.39 19.29 20.80
N ASN A 14 -32.40 18.41 20.64
CA ASN A 14 -32.30 17.03 21.17
C ASN A 14 -32.59 15.87 20.20
N ARG A 15 -31.92 15.86 19.04
CA ARG A 15 -31.49 14.59 18.41
C ARG A 15 -30.07 14.70 17.86
N GLU A 16 -29.15 15.20 18.68
CA GLU A 16 -27.75 14.76 18.56
C GLU A 16 -27.70 13.34 19.10
N ALA A 17 -28.07 12.39 18.26
CA ALA A 17 -27.64 11.01 18.44
C ALA A 17 -26.12 11.05 18.27
N ASP A 18 -25.42 11.10 19.40
CA ASP A 18 -23.98 10.97 19.53
C ASP A 18 -23.60 9.56 19.05
N ILE A 19 -23.56 9.37 17.72
CA ILE A 19 -23.04 8.15 17.10
C ILE A 19 -21.52 8.22 17.28
N ARG A 20 -21.07 7.84 18.47
CA ARG A 20 -19.68 7.46 18.69
C ARG A 20 -19.45 6.18 17.88
N LEU A 21 -19.03 6.36 16.63
CA LEU A 21 -18.40 5.33 15.82
C LEU A 21 -17.16 4.85 16.57
N THR A 22 -17.36 3.91 17.48
CA THR A 22 -16.27 3.17 18.10
C THR A 22 -15.80 2.20 17.03
N ILE A 23 -14.93 2.68 16.14
CA ILE A 23 -14.22 1.82 15.20
C ILE A 23 -13.32 0.94 16.07
N LYS A 24 -13.81 -0.27 16.38
CA LYS A 24 -12.97 -1.30 16.96
C LYS A 24 -12.02 -1.74 15.86
N TYR A 25 -10.81 -1.19 15.88
CA TYR A 25 -9.71 -1.75 15.12
C TYR A 25 -9.47 -3.16 15.67
N THR A 26 -9.98 -4.17 14.96
CA THR A 26 -9.52 -5.54 15.20
C THR A 26 -8.04 -5.51 14.89
N LYS A 27 -7.20 -5.70 15.91
CA LYS A 27 -5.77 -5.90 15.72
C LYS A 27 -5.67 -7.12 14.81
N LEU A 28 -5.28 -6.90 13.55
CA LEU A 28 -4.95 -8.00 12.66
C LEU A 28 -3.95 -8.88 13.41
N PRO A 29 -4.06 -10.22 13.31
CA PRO A 29 -3.03 -11.09 13.86
C PRO A 29 -1.69 -10.54 13.38
N SER A 30 -0.73 -10.41 14.30
CA SER A 30 0.62 -10.00 13.94
C SER A 30 1.18 -11.10 13.04
N PHE A 31 1.00 -10.95 11.74
CA PHE A 31 1.66 -11.83 10.77
C PHE A 31 3.15 -11.59 10.95
N SER A 32 3.92 -12.65 11.20
CA SER A 32 5.36 -12.53 11.13
C SER A 32 5.77 -12.22 9.69
N SER A 33 6.91 -11.55 9.50
CA SER A 33 7.48 -11.31 8.17
C SER A 33 7.51 -12.60 7.35
N ASP A 34 7.90 -13.71 7.98
CA ASP A 34 7.97 -15.04 7.36
C ASP A 34 6.60 -15.55 6.86
N GLN A 35 5.52 -15.29 7.61
CA GLN A 35 4.17 -15.66 7.19
C GLN A 35 3.71 -14.85 5.98
N ILE A 36 3.96 -13.53 5.99
CA ILE A 36 3.61 -12.68 4.85
C ILE A 36 4.40 -13.09 3.61
N GLU A 37 5.69 -13.37 3.76
CA GLU A 37 6.53 -13.85 2.65
C GLU A 37 6.03 -15.20 2.12
N ALA A 38 5.74 -16.16 2.99
CA ALA A 38 5.26 -17.48 2.57
C ALA A 38 3.97 -17.38 1.74
N GLU A 39 3.06 -16.49 2.12
CA GLU A 39 1.81 -16.26 1.39
C GLU A 39 2.03 -15.51 0.07
N ILE A 40 2.87 -14.47 0.04
CA ILE A 40 3.17 -13.73 -1.21
C ILE A 40 3.82 -14.65 -2.25
N PHE A 41 4.73 -15.52 -1.81
CA PHE A 41 5.51 -16.39 -2.70
C PHE A 41 4.92 -17.81 -2.85
N GLY A 42 3.75 -18.06 -2.25
CA GLY A 42 3.01 -19.30 -2.43
C GLY A 42 2.49 -19.46 -3.87
N GLU A 43 2.56 -20.68 -4.40
CA GLU A 43 2.12 -20.99 -5.77
C GLU A 43 0.59 -20.91 -5.94
N ASP A 44 -0.17 -21.17 -4.87
CA ASP A 44 -1.64 -21.24 -4.90
C ASP A 44 -2.37 -19.92 -4.57
N VAL A 45 -1.63 -18.83 -4.35
CA VAL A 45 -2.23 -17.54 -3.96
C VAL A 45 -2.57 -16.71 -5.19
N HIS A 46 -3.83 -16.29 -5.30
CA HIS A 46 -4.29 -15.43 -6.39
C HIS A 46 -3.54 -14.08 -6.41
N PRO A 47 -3.15 -13.52 -7.57
CA PRO A 47 -2.39 -12.27 -7.67
C PRO A 47 -2.98 -11.10 -6.87
N THR A 48 -4.31 -10.93 -6.89
CA THR A 48 -5.01 -9.91 -6.08
C THR A 48 -4.75 -10.05 -4.56
N ASN A 49 -4.67 -11.29 -4.07
CA ASN A 49 -4.37 -11.55 -2.66
C ASN A 49 -2.88 -11.26 -2.37
N LYS A 50 -1.98 -11.62 -3.28
CA LYS A 50 -0.55 -11.26 -3.19
C LYS A 50 -0.37 -9.75 -3.12
N GLY A 51 -1.08 -9.00 -3.96
CA GLY A 51 -1.05 -7.53 -3.94
C GLY A 51 -1.49 -6.94 -2.59
N THR A 52 -2.57 -7.46 -2.01
CA THR A 52 -3.03 -7.05 -0.69
C THR A 52 -1.97 -7.31 0.39
N LEU A 53 -1.30 -8.45 0.33
CA LEU A 53 -0.23 -8.81 1.26
C LEU A 53 1.03 -7.95 1.08
N ILE A 54 1.39 -7.59 -0.15
CA ILE A 54 2.50 -6.68 -0.44
C ILE A 54 2.24 -5.30 0.18
N TYR A 55 1.05 -4.72 -0.03
CA TYR A 55 0.71 -3.46 0.63
C TYR A 55 0.65 -3.60 2.16
N ALA A 56 0.14 -4.72 2.68
CA ALA A 56 0.18 -4.98 4.11
C ALA A 56 1.62 -5.01 4.65
N ALA A 57 2.56 -5.65 3.95
CA ALA A 57 3.98 -5.63 4.29
C ALA A 57 4.53 -4.20 4.36
N VAL A 58 4.27 -3.37 3.34
CA VAL A 58 4.71 -1.96 3.29
C VAL A 58 4.30 -1.18 4.56
N TYR A 59 3.08 -1.39 5.06
CA TYR A 59 2.57 -0.64 6.21
C TYR A 59 2.86 -1.25 7.57
N THR A 60 3.23 -2.53 7.64
CA THR A 60 3.32 -3.25 8.93
C THR A 60 4.72 -3.73 9.27
N LEU A 61 5.59 -3.95 8.28
CA LEU A 61 6.96 -4.42 8.50
C LEU A 61 7.95 -3.25 8.63
N ASP A 62 9.18 -3.58 9.04
CA ASP A 62 10.30 -2.65 9.01
C ASP A 62 10.84 -2.46 7.58
N ASP A 63 11.59 -1.37 7.37
CA ASP A 63 12.08 -0.97 6.05
C ASP A 63 12.95 -2.05 5.38
N ALA A 64 13.72 -2.83 6.14
CA ALA A 64 14.59 -3.87 5.61
C ALA A 64 13.78 -5.05 5.05
N ALA A 65 12.78 -5.51 5.79
CA ALA A 65 11.86 -6.55 5.37
C ALA A 65 11.04 -6.11 4.14
N VAL A 66 10.53 -4.87 4.13
CA VAL A 66 9.78 -4.33 2.99
C VAL A 66 10.63 -4.31 1.72
N VAL A 67 11.86 -3.80 1.79
CA VAL A 67 12.77 -3.76 0.64
C VAL A 67 13.10 -5.18 0.15
N SER A 68 13.31 -6.12 1.07
CA SER A 68 13.55 -7.54 0.72
C SER A 68 12.38 -8.12 -0.09
N ILE A 69 11.15 -7.94 0.41
CA ILE A 69 9.92 -8.42 -0.24
C ILE A 69 9.77 -7.81 -1.63
N LEU A 70 9.84 -6.47 -1.75
CA LEU A 70 9.63 -5.78 -3.03
C LEU A 70 10.64 -6.21 -4.09
N LYS A 71 11.92 -6.35 -3.72
CA LYS A 71 12.96 -6.84 -4.64
C LYS A 71 12.68 -8.26 -5.11
N ARG A 72 12.27 -9.14 -4.20
CA ARG A 72 11.98 -10.54 -4.51
C ARG A 72 10.73 -10.66 -5.38
N THR A 73 9.70 -9.86 -5.10
CA THR A 73 8.48 -9.82 -5.91
C THR A 73 8.78 -9.42 -7.35
N LEU A 74 9.57 -8.37 -7.57
CA LEU A 74 10.00 -7.94 -8.91
C LEU A 74 10.83 -8.98 -9.66
N ALA A 75 11.45 -9.94 -8.98
CA ALA A 75 12.36 -10.91 -9.59
C ALA A 75 11.72 -12.27 -9.90
N ALA A 76 10.69 -12.67 -9.16
CA ALA A 76 10.31 -14.08 -9.06
C ALA A 76 8.81 -14.39 -9.17
N VAL A 77 7.97 -13.37 -9.35
CA VAL A 77 6.50 -13.54 -9.34
C VAL A 77 5.92 -13.21 -10.71
N ASP A 78 4.66 -13.57 -10.97
CA ASP A 78 3.92 -13.22 -12.17
C ASP A 78 3.88 -11.69 -12.41
N LEU A 79 3.69 -11.31 -13.67
CA LEU A 79 3.72 -9.91 -14.11
C LEU A 79 2.71 -9.02 -13.38
N GLU A 80 1.50 -9.51 -13.10
CA GLU A 80 0.48 -8.75 -12.38
C GLU A 80 0.99 -8.37 -10.98
N THR A 81 1.57 -9.34 -10.27
CA THR A 81 2.13 -9.09 -8.94
C THR A 81 3.39 -8.21 -8.99
N GLN A 82 4.20 -8.31 -10.05
CA GLN A 82 5.34 -7.41 -10.27
C GLN A 82 4.89 -5.95 -10.46
N LEU A 83 3.81 -5.72 -11.21
CA LEU A 83 3.25 -4.37 -11.38
C LEU A 83 2.74 -3.81 -10.06
N VAL A 84 2.08 -4.63 -9.23
CA VAL A 84 1.70 -4.22 -7.87
C VAL A 84 2.92 -3.87 -7.02
N ALA A 85 4.04 -4.56 -7.18
CA ALA A 85 5.27 -4.23 -6.47
C ALA A 85 5.84 -2.86 -6.87
N LEU A 86 5.68 -2.42 -8.13
CA LEU A 86 6.07 -1.08 -8.56
C LEU A 86 5.26 -0.01 -7.82
N GLU A 87 3.93 -0.14 -7.80
CA GLU A 87 3.06 0.77 -7.08
C GLU A 87 3.37 0.78 -5.56
N ALA A 88 3.64 -0.40 -5.00
CA ALA A 88 3.98 -0.55 -3.59
C ALA A 88 5.33 0.09 -3.23
N ILE A 89 6.30 0.16 -4.16
CA ILE A 89 7.55 0.91 -3.97
C ILE A 89 7.25 2.40 -3.81
N GLU A 90 6.40 2.96 -4.68
CA GLU A 90 6.01 4.38 -4.58
C GLU A 90 5.31 4.65 -3.25
N ALA A 91 4.36 3.79 -2.86
CA ALA A 91 3.66 3.89 -1.59
C ALA A 91 4.60 3.77 -0.39
N PHE A 92 5.59 2.87 -0.41
CA PHE A 92 6.58 2.72 0.64
C PHE A 92 7.38 4.01 0.84
N MET A 93 7.95 4.56 -0.22
CA MET A 93 8.76 5.78 -0.13
C MET A 93 7.96 6.97 0.35
N GLN A 94 6.74 7.15 -0.17
CA GLN A 94 5.86 8.27 0.19
C GLN A 94 5.36 8.17 1.64
N SER A 95 4.90 6.98 2.06
CA SER A 95 4.30 6.79 3.38
C SER A 95 5.34 6.87 4.50
N ARG A 96 6.52 6.31 4.29
CA ARG A 96 7.61 6.29 5.28
C ARG A 96 8.48 7.54 5.23
N LYS A 97 8.41 8.30 4.13
CA LYS A 97 9.33 9.41 3.84
C LYS A 97 10.78 8.98 4.03
N THR A 98 11.20 7.95 3.27
CA THR A 98 12.50 7.31 3.41
C THR A 98 13.19 7.15 2.06
N ALA A 99 14.53 7.14 2.07
CA ALA A 99 15.35 6.69 0.94
C ALA A 99 16.03 5.32 1.22
N TYR A 100 15.60 4.63 2.27
CA TYR A 100 16.12 3.30 2.59
C TYR A 100 15.88 2.32 1.44
N GLY A 101 16.92 1.57 1.06
CA GLY A 101 16.85 0.61 -0.04
C GLY A 101 16.69 1.19 -1.45
N ALA A 102 16.76 2.52 -1.61
CA ALA A 102 16.49 3.19 -2.89
C ALA A 102 17.41 2.71 -4.02
N LYS A 103 18.70 2.52 -3.73
CA LYS A 103 19.67 2.02 -4.73
C LYS A 103 19.34 0.60 -5.19
N GLU A 104 19.01 -0.28 -4.25
CA GLU A 104 18.66 -1.67 -4.53
C GLU A 104 17.36 -1.76 -5.31
N LEU A 105 16.34 -1.00 -4.91
CA LEU A 105 15.06 -0.94 -5.61
C LEU A 105 15.22 -0.36 -7.02
N LYS A 106 16.05 0.66 -7.19
CA LYS A 106 16.36 1.23 -8.51
C LYS A 106 16.94 0.18 -9.46
N VAL A 107 17.85 -0.67 -8.98
CA VAL A 107 18.41 -1.77 -9.78
C VAL A 107 17.33 -2.77 -10.14
N SER A 108 16.50 -3.19 -9.18
CA SER A 108 15.39 -4.11 -9.43
C SER A 108 14.36 -3.58 -10.43
N VAL A 109 13.95 -2.32 -10.31
CA VAL A 109 13.00 -1.67 -11.24
C VAL A 109 13.63 -1.50 -12.63
N THR A 110 14.90 -1.14 -12.70
CA THR A 110 15.61 -1.04 -13.99
C THR A 110 15.67 -2.39 -14.70
N LYS A 111 15.93 -3.47 -13.95
CA LYS A 111 15.89 -4.83 -14.48
C LYS A 111 14.49 -5.20 -14.97
N PHE A 112 13.45 -4.94 -14.17
CA PHE A 112 12.06 -5.18 -14.57
C PHE A 112 11.73 -4.46 -15.88
N ALA A 113 12.14 -3.20 -16.05
CA ALA A 113 11.89 -2.42 -17.28
C ALA A 113 12.58 -3.04 -18.51
N ALA A 114 13.78 -3.59 -18.33
CA ALA A 114 14.52 -4.26 -19.40
C ALA A 114 13.86 -5.59 -19.78
N ASP A 115 13.38 -6.34 -18.79
CA ASP A 115 12.73 -7.64 -18.98
C ASP A 115 11.29 -7.50 -19.52
N ASN A 116 10.61 -6.37 -19.24
CA ASN A 116 9.23 -6.09 -19.63
C ASN A 116 9.05 -4.75 -20.39
N PRO A 117 9.52 -4.63 -21.65
CA PRO A 117 9.49 -3.35 -22.39
C PRO A 117 8.11 -2.72 -22.56
N ASN A 118 7.05 -3.55 -22.61
CA ASN A 118 5.67 -3.08 -22.73
C ASN A 118 5.15 -2.36 -21.48
N HIS A 119 5.83 -2.52 -20.33
CA HIS A 119 5.52 -1.90 -19.04
C HIS A 119 6.62 -0.94 -18.58
N ALA A 120 7.42 -0.43 -19.53
CA ALA A 120 8.50 0.49 -19.22
C ALA A 120 8.00 1.82 -18.65
N THR A 121 6.78 2.25 -18.95
CA THR A 121 6.20 3.51 -18.46
C THR A 121 5.97 3.46 -16.95
N GLU A 122 5.42 2.36 -16.47
CA GLU A 122 5.18 2.08 -15.05
C GLU A 122 6.51 2.06 -14.30
N ALA A 123 7.51 1.37 -14.84
CA ALA A 123 8.85 1.34 -14.25
C ALA A 123 9.52 2.71 -14.23
N LEU A 124 9.35 3.53 -15.28
CA LEU A 124 9.90 4.89 -15.35
C LEU A 124 9.27 5.82 -14.31
N SER A 125 7.95 5.71 -14.07
CA SER A 125 7.27 6.44 -13.00
C SER A 125 7.90 6.12 -11.65
N THR A 126 8.04 4.83 -11.33
CA THR A 126 8.62 4.39 -10.07
C THR A 126 10.08 4.82 -9.92
N LEU A 127 10.90 4.74 -10.98
CA LEU A 127 12.28 5.23 -10.98
C LEU A 127 12.38 6.74 -10.72
N ALA A 128 11.41 7.52 -11.20
CA ALA A 128 11.34 8.95 -10.93
C ALA A 128 11.08 9.22 -9.45
N THR A 129 10.11 8.52 -8.84
CA THR A 129 9.85 8.59 -7.39
C THR A 129 11.08 8.21 -6.58
N ILE A 130 11.72 7.07 -6.89
CA ILE A 130 12.97 6.65 -6.22
C ILE A 130 14.02 7.75 -6.29
N SER A 131 14.24 8.31 -7.48
CA SER A 131 15.26 9.34 -7.69
C SER A 131 14.95 10.66 -7.00
N GLU A 132 13.67 11.01 -6.83
CA GLU A 132 13.23 12.16 -6.05
C GLU A 132 13.57 11.99 -4.57
N PHE A 133 13.21 10.84 -3.98
CA PHE A 133 13.51 10.53 -2.58
C PHE A 133 15.03 10.44 -2.34
N GLU A 134 15.81 9.79 -3.22
CA GLU A 134 17.28 9.80 -3.12
C GLU A 134 17.84 11.22 -3.05
N LYS A 135 17.33 12.15 -3.88
CA LYS A 135 17.77 13.55 -3.87
C LYS A 135 17.34 14.32 -2.62
N LEU A 136 16.14 14.07 -2.12
CA LEU A 136 15.62 14.73 -0.92
C LEU A 136 16.46 14.36 0.31
N PHE A 137 16.81 13.08 0.45
CA PHE A 137 17.52 12.56 1.63
C PHE A 137 19.05 12.58 1.52
N SER A 138 19.63 12.78 0.34
CA SER A 138 21.08 12.98 0.16
C SER A 138 21.57 14.41 0.44
N ARG A 139 20.63 15.34 0.68
CA ARG A 139 20.93 16.75 0.98
C ARG A 139 20.96 17.06 2.48
N CYS A 140 20.81 16.05 3.33
CA CYS A 140 20.91 16.12 4.78
C CYS A 140 22.21 15.46 5.24
#